data_AF-A0A7J3M7Y7-F1
#
_entry.id   AF-A0A7J3M7Y7-F1
#
_cell.length_a   1.000
_cell.length_b   1.000
_cell.length_c   1.000
_cell.angle_alpha   90.00
_cell.angle_beta   90.00
_cell.angle_gamma   90.00
#
_symmetry.space_group_name_H-M   'P 1'
#
loop_
_entity.id
_entity.type
_entity.pdbx_description
1 polymer ?
#
loop_
_entity_poly.entity_id
_entity_poly.type
_entity_poly.pdbx_seq_one_letter_code
_entity_poly.pdbx_strand_id
1 'polypeptide(L)' 'MKLHVGFDDTDSPRIGCTTYIAALIIEKMYKMGVQFIDYPNLIRLNPNVPWKTRGNGALCLR' A
#
# COMPACT_ATOMS: atom_id res chain seq x y z
N MET A 1 20.97 -0.18 5.15
CA MET A 1 20.15 1.01 5.47
C MET A 1 18.70 0.56 5.57
N LYS A 2 17.93 1.04 6.55
CA LYS A 2 16.49 0.73 6.67
C LYS A 2 15.69 1.85 6.01
N LEU A 3 14.67 1.51 5.24
CA LEU A 3 13.81 2.45 4.53
C LEU A 3 12.34 2.09 4.79
N HIS A 4 11.54 3.09 5.14
CA HIS A 4 10.09 2.94 5.25
C HIS A 4 9.44 3.57 4.02
N VAL A 5 8.59 2.80 3.33
CA VAL A 5 7.90 3.27 2.13
C VAL A 5 6.40 3.30 2.41
N GLY A 6 5.78 4.46 2.30
CA GLY A 6 4.34 4.65 2.48
C GLY A 6 3.68 5.11 1.18
N PHE A 7 2.51 4.57 0.85
CA PHE A 7 1.72 5.00 -0.31
C PHE A 7 0.22 4.74 -0.13
N ASP A 8 -0.59 5.52 -0.84
CA ASP A 8 -2.06 5.52 -0.85
C ASP A 8 -2.56 6.08 -2.20
N ASP A 9 -3.87 6.04 -2.43
CA ASP A 9 -4.61 6.71 -3.52
C ASP A 9 -4.25 6.20 -4.92
N THR A 10 -3.86 4.94 -5.01
CA THR A 10 -3.57 4.28 -6.30
C THR A 10 -4.76 3.51 -6.86
N ASP A 11 -5.85 3.44 -6.10
CA ASP A 11 -7.12 2.87 -6.51
C ASP A 11 -7.99 3.88 -7.27
N SER A 12 -8.95 3.38 -8.05
CA SER A 12 -9.91 4.23 -8.74
C SER A 12 -11.33 3.67 -8.61
N PRO A 13 -12.38 4.49 -8.78
CA PRO A 13 -13.76 4.01 -8.75
C PRO A 13 -14.07 2.96 -9.83
N ARG A 14 -13.26 2.89 -10.90
CA ARG A 14 -13.45 1.97 -12.03
C ARG A 14 -12.71 0.65 -11.86
N ILE A 15 -11.50 0.67 -11.32
CA ILE A 15 -10.63 -0.51 -11.21
C ILE A 15 -9.52 -0.29 -10.17
N GLY A 16 -9.03 -1.40 -9.60
CA GLY A 16 -7.81 -1.46 -8.80
C GLY A 16 -8.03 -1.32 -7.29
N CYS A 17 -6.95 -1.53 -6.54
CA CYS A 17 -6.86 -1.26 -5.12
C CYS A 17 -5.39 -1.06 -4.70
N THR A 18 -5.14 -0.26 -3.67
CA THR A 18 -3.78 0.05 -3.18
C THR A 18 -3.01 -1.20 -2.77
N THR A 19 -3.70 -2.20 -2.19
CA THR A 19 -3.10 -3.48 -1.77
C THR A 19 -2.61 -4.33 -2.95
N TYR A 20 -3.28 -4.27 -4.10
CA TYR A 20 -2.84 -5.01 -5.28
C TYR A 20 -1.53 -4.46 -5.83
N ILE A 21 -1.42 -3.13 -5.92
CA ILE A 21 -0.18 -2.46 -6.33
C ILE A 21 0.94 -2.76 -5.32
N ALA A 22 0.64 -2.80 -4.02
CA ALA A 22 1.60 -3.21 -3.01
C ALA A 22 2.17 -4.61 -3.27
N ALA A 23 1.32 -5.59 -3.59
CA ALA A 23 1.76 -6.95 -3.89
C ALA A 23 2.71 -6.99 -5.10
N LEU A 24 2.41 -6.23 -6.16
CA LEU A 24 3.28 -6.12 -7.34
C LEU A 24 4.62 -5.45 -7.02
N ILE A 25 4.62 -4.41 -6.19
CA ILE A 25 5.84 -3.73 -5.74
C ILE A 25 6.71 -4.69 -4.92
N ILE A 26 6.11 -5.41 -3.97
CA ILE A 26 6.80 -6.40 -3.14
C ILE A 26 7.44 -7.48 -4.00
N GLU A 27 6.71 -8.04 -4.97
CA GLU A 27 7.24 -9.06 -5.88
C GLU A 27 8.45 -8.57 -6.67
N LYS A 28 8.39 -7.34 -7.20
CA LYS A 28 9.50 -6.72 -7.93
C LYS A 28 10.70 -6.45 -7.02
N MET A 29 10.47 -5.89 -5.84
CA MET A 29 11.52 -5.61 -4.85
C MET A 29 12.21 -6.90 -4.36
N TYR A 30 11.43 -7.96 -4.15
CA TYR A 30 11.96 -9.27 -3.79
C TYR A 30 12.91 -9.82 -4.87
N LYS A 31 12.53 -9.69 -6.15
CA LYS A 31 13.40 -10.05 -7.30
C LYS A 31 14.66 -9.20 -7.40
N MET A 32 14.66 -7.99 -6.84
CA MET A 32 15.83 -7.10 -6.76
C MET A 32 16.72 -7.38 -5.52
N GLY A 33 16.38 -8.38 -4.70
CA GLY A 33 17.14 -8.73 -3.49
C GLY A 33 16.83 -7.85 -2.29
N VAL A 34 15.73 -7.09 -2.31
CA VAL A 34 15.29 -6.32 -1.13
C VAL A 34 14.78 -7.28 -0.07
N GLN A 35 15.23 -7.07 1.17
CA GLN A 35 14.75 -7.79 2.35
C GLN A 35 13.74 -6.92 3.09
N PHE A 36 12.58 -7.50 3.40
CA PHE A 36 11.56 -6.88 4.23
C PHE A 36 11.76 -7.25 5.69
N ILE A 37 11.51 -6.31 6.59
CA ILE A 37 11.61 -6.50 8.04
C ILE A 37 10.43 -7.35 8.54
N ASP A 38 9.24 -7.12 7.98
CA ASP A 38 8.00 -7.78 8.37
C ASP A 38 6.97 -7.68 7.24
N TYR A 39 5.76 -8.20 7.46
CA TYR A 39 4.62 -8.02 6.59
C TYR A 39 4.27 -6.54 6.38
N PRO A 40 3.72 -6.19 5.20
CA PRO A 40 3.24 -4.85 4.93
C PRO A 40 2.09 -4.48 5.87
N ASN A 41 2.03 -3.21 6.28
CA ASN A 41 0.97 -2.72 7.15
C ASN A 41 -0.12 -2.06 6.32
N LEU A 42 -1.36 -2.56 6.46
CA LEU A 42 -2.56 -1.89 5.94
C LEU A 42 -3.15 -0.98 7.03
N ILE A 43 -3.05 0.32 6.82
CA ILE A 43 -3.42 1.33 7.81
C ILE A 43 -4.77 1.92 7.41
N ARG A 44 -5.79 1.72 8.24
CA ARG A 44 -7.10 2.35 8.04
C ARG A 44 -7.07 3.79 8.55
N LEU A 45 -7.44 4.71 7.68
CA LEU A 45 -7.53 6.14 7.95
C LEU A 45 -8.97 6.52 8.34
N ASN A 46 -9.24 7.82 8.51
CA ASN A 46 -10.56 8.32 8.89
C ASN A 46 -11.63 7.87 7.87
N PRO A 47 -12.65 7.08 8.28
CA PRO A 47 -13.69 6.60 7.38
C PRO A 47 -14.69 7.69 6.96
N ASN A 48 -14.76 8.80 7.68
CA ASN A 48 -15.73 9.87 7.45
C ASN A 48 -15.30 10.86 6.34
N VAL A 49 -14.26 10.56 5.58
CA VAL A 49 -13.73 11.43 4.53
C VAL A 49 -14.64 11.39 3.29
N PRO A 50 -15.26 12.52 2.88
CA PRO A 50 -16.38 12.50 1.94
C PRO A 50 -16.00 12.20 0.48
N TRP A 51 -14.73 12.37 0.09
CA TRP A 51 -14.26 12.08 -1.27
C TRP A 51 -13.74 10.64 -1.45
N LYS A 52 -13.68 9.82 -0.39
CA LYS A 52 -13.26 8.42 -0.49
C LYS A 52 -14.48 7.54 -0.76
N THR A 53 -14.40 6.74 -1.82
CA THR A 53 -15.59 6.06 -2.35
C THR A 53 -15.78 4.65 -1.79
N ARG A 54 -14.73 3.95 -1.34
CA ARG A 54 -14.79 2.59 -0.77
C ARG A 54 -13.65 2.29 0.21
N GLY A 55 -13.73 2.89 1.40
CA GLY A 55 -12.72 2.78 2.44
C GLY A 55 -11.58 3.79 2.26
N ASN A 56 -10.86 4.05 3.35
CA ASN A 56 -9.74 4.97 3.38
C ASN A 56 -8.55 4.22 3.99
N GLY A 57 -7.55 3.88 3.20
CA GLY A 57 -6.48 3.00 3.66
C GLY A 57 -5.18 3.13 2.89
N ALA A 58 -4.11 3.36 3.63
CA ALA A 58 -2.75 3.45 3.11
C ALA A 58 -1.95 2.18 3.42
N LEU A 59 -0.84 1.99 2.71
CA LEU A 59 0.10 0.90 2.96
C LEU A 59 1.48 1.40 3.36
N CYS A 60 2.15 0.63 4.21
CA CYS A 60 3.54 0.83 4.57
C CYS A 60 4.35 -0.45 4.41
N LEU A 61 5.49 -0.36 3.73
CA LEU A 61 6.49 -1.43 3.58
C LEU A 61 7.70 -1.11 4.46
N ARG A 62 8.28 -2.13 5.09
CA ARG A 62 9.41 -2.03 5.99
C ARG A 62 10.43 -3.12 5.74
#